data_AF-A0A1B7NBU6-F1
#
_entry.id   AF-A0A1B7NBU6-F1
#
_cell.length_a   1.000
_cell.length_b   1.000
_cell.length_c   1.000
_cell.angle_alpha   90.00
_cell.angle_beta   90.00
_cell.angle_gamma   90.00
#
_symmetry.space_group_name_H-M   'P 1'
#
loop_
_entity.id
_entity.type
_entity.pdbx_description
1 polymer ?
#
loop_
_entity_poly.entity_id
_entity_poly.type
_entity_poly.pdbx_seq_one_letter_code
_entity_poly.pdbx_strand_id
1 'polypeptide(L)'
;FTTEILAGIRSISKPLNLAMKSERTMLSASAIQLVTALSAGLGPSFEPIVSLFVPTLLRLCIQTEKVSRRIANACIFTLIDNTLELRPSLLPYLGELDESTALRLVAAEAILACLNSASFSVPNIAMDTRARLIEDVIELSAQNESVDVRKAAKDIFDAYKVVFPDR
;
A
#
# COMPACT_ATOMS: atom_id res chain seq x y z
N PHE A 1 19.43 -13.04 14.16
CA PHE A 1 17.98 -13.33 14.25
C PHE A 1 17.15 -12.58 13.20
N THR A 2 16.91 -11.26 13.31
CA THR A 2 16.05 -10.54 12.33
C THR A 2 16.55 -10.68 10.89
N THR A 3 17.85 -10.56 10.65
CA THR A 3 18.45 -10.73 9.32
C THR A 3 18.23 -12.13 8.73
N GLU A 4 18.29 -13.18 9.56
CA GLU A 4 18.08 -14.57 9.13
C GLU A 4 16.59 -14.82 8.82
N ILE A 5 15.69 -14.26 9.62
CA ILE A 5 14.25 -14.29 9.34
C ILE A 5 13.95 -13.60 8.01
N LEU A 6 14.51 -12.41 7.77
CA LEU A 6 14.32 -11.70 6.50
C LEU A 6 14.88 -12.49 5.31
N ALA A 7 16.03 -13.15 5.48
CA ALA A 7 16.58 -14.04 4.45
C ALA A 7 15.66 -15.25 4.18
N GLY A 8 15.08 -15.83 5.24
CA GLY A 8 14.07 -16.89 5.13
C GLY A 8 12.82 -16.43 4.39
N ILE A 9 12.28 -15.25 4.71
CA ILE A 9 11.10 -14.70 4.02
C ILE A 9 11.42 -14.40 2.55
N ARG A 10 12.62 -13.87 2.25
CA ARG A 10 13.07 -13.65 0.86
C ARG A 10 13.08 -14.94 0.06
N SER A 11 13.57 -16.04 0.64
CA SER A 11 13.68 -17.33 -0.07
C SER A 11 12.30 -17.91 -0.44
N ILE A 12 11.27 -17.68 0.39
CA ILE A 12 9.90 -18.14 0.13
C ILE A 12 9.01 -17.10 -0.57
N SER A 13 9.52 -15.92 -0.90
CA SER A 13 8.73 -14.83 -1.47
C SER A 13 8.01 -15.22 -2.78
N LYS A 14 8.68 -15.93 -3.69
CA LYS A 14 8.08 -16.41 -4.95
C LYS A 14 6.92 -17.39 -4.73
N PRO A 15 7.08 -18.52 -4.04
CA PRO A 15 5.97 -19.44 -3.80
C PRO A 15 4.86 -18.80 -2.95
N LEU A 16 5.19 -17.90 -2.03
CA LEU A 16 4.17 -17.16 -1.27
C LEU A 16 3.33 -16.24 -2.17
N ASN A 17 3.95 -15.53 -3.10
CA ASN A 17 3.24 -14.74 -4.12
C ASN A 17 2.36 -15.61 -5.03
N LEU A 18 2.76 -16.84 -5.35
CA LEU A 18 1.91 -17.77 -6.09
C LEU A 18 0.71 -18.24 -5.25
N ALA A 19 0.92 -18.52 -3.96
CA ALA A 19 -0.16 -18.90 -3.05
C ALA A 19 -1.19 -17.77 -2.89
N MET A 20 -0.75 -16.51 -2.77
CA MET A 20 -1.65 -15.35 -2.73
C MET A 20 -2.52 -15.21 -3.98
N LYS A 21 -2.02 -15.63 -5.15
CA LYS A 21 -2.76 -15.60 -6.43
C LYS A 21 -3.60 -16.86 -6.69
N SER A 22 -3.66 -17.80 -5.74
CA SER A 22 -4.41 -19.04 -5.94
C SER A 22 -5.91 -18.77 -6.05
N GLU A 23 -6.58 -19.47 -6.98
CA GLU A 23 -8.05 -19.48 -7.06
C GLU A 23 -8.72 -20.19 -5.87
N ARG A 24 -7.93 -20.91 -5.06
CA ARG A 24 -8.41 -21.51 -3.82
C ARG A 24 -8.48 -20.41 -2.76
N THR A 25 -9.67 -19.85 -2.53
CA THR A 25 -9.91 -18.73 -1.61
C THR A 25 -9.23 -18.90 -0.25
N MET A 26 -9.28 -20.08 0.36
CA MET A 26 -8.62 -20.33 1.65
C MET A 26 -7.09 -20.27 1.58
N LEU A 27 -6.49 -20.80 0.51
CA LEU A 27 -5.04 -20.74 0.33
C LEU A 27 -4.58 -19.31 0.07
N SER A 28 -5.29 -18.58 -0.80
CA SER A 28 -5.02 -17.16 -1.06
C SER A 28 -5.16 -16.33 0.22
N ALA A 29 -6.27 -16.46 0.93
CA ALA A 29 -6.53 -15.73 2.17
C ALA A 29 -5.46 -16.00 3.23
N SER A 30 -5.09 -17.27 3.48
CA SER A 30 -4.05 -17.62 4.45
C SER A 30 -2.68 -17.10 4.05
N ALA A 31 -2.34 -17.10 2.75
CA ALA A 31 -1.09 -16.54 2.26
C ALA A 31 -1.01 -15.02 2.47
N ILE A 32 -2.10 -14.30 2.18
CA ILE A 32 -2.17 -12.84 2.41
C ILE A 32 -2.09 -12.54 3.92
N GLN A 33 -2.84 -13.28 4.75
CA GLN A 33 -2.80 -13.13 6.21
C GLN A 33 -1.42 -13.42 6.80
N LEU A 34 -0.67 -14.36 6.25
CA LEU A 34 0.72 -14.59 6.66
C LEU A 34 1.58 -13.36 6.40
N VAL A 35 1.48 -12.73 5.22
CA VAL A 35 2.21 -11.48 4.92
C VAL A 35 1.81 -10.36 5.87
N THR A 36 0.51 -10.23 6.16
CA THR A 36 0.00 -9.28 7.16
C THR A 36 0.62 -9.51 8.53
N ALA A 37 0.64 -10.77 9.01
CA ALA A 37 1.20 -11.13 10.30
C ALA A 37 2.73 -10.92 10.36
N LEU A 38 3.45 -11.22 9.27
CA LEU A 38 4.89 -10.96 9.16
C LEU A 38 5.18 -9.46 9.23
N SER A 39 4.41 -8.64 8.53
CA SER A 39 4.52 -7.18 8.57
C SER A 39 4.28 -6.66 9.99
N ALA A 40 3.18 -7.06 10.63
CA ALA A 40 2.83 -6.62 11.98
C ALA A 40 3.85 -7.10 13.04
N GLY A 41 4.37 -8.33 12.90
CA GLY A 41 5.33 -8.89 13.85
C GLY A 41 6.75 -8.34 13.72
N LEU A 42 7.18 -7.97 12.51
CA LEU A 42 8.52 -7.44 12.24
C LEU A 42 8.57 -5.90 12.22
N GLY A 43 7.42 -5.25 12.06
CA GLY A 43 7.30 -3.80 12.05
C GLY A 43 8.25 -3.18 11.00
N PRO A 44 9.02 -2.13 11.38
CA PRO A 44 9.96 -1.47 10.47
C PRO A 44 11.04 -2.40 9.89
N SER A 45 11.35 -3.52 10.57
CA SER A 45 12.33 -4.48 10.06
C SER A 45 11.86 -5.21 8.80
N PHE A 46 10.55 -5.18 8.50
CA PHE A 46 9.98 -5.77 7.29
C PHE A 46 10.24 -4.93 6.03
N GLU A 47 10.51 -3.62 6.18
CA GLU A 47 10.73 -2.67 5.09
C GLU A 47 11.64 -3.19 3.95
N PRO A 48 12.82 -3.80 4.21
CA PRO A 48 13.75 -4.22 3.16
C PRO A 48 13.24 -5.34 2.24
N ILE A 49 12.05 -5.87 2.49
CA ILE A 49 11.43 -6.96 1.72
C ILE A 49 9.99 -6.67 1.29
N VAL A 50 9.41 -5.53 1.68
CA VAL A 50 8.03 -5.16 1.33
C VAL A 50 7.79 -5.17 -0.17
N SER A 51 8.74 -4.65 -0.95
CA SER A 51 8.66 -4.56 -2.41
C SER A 51 8.49 -5.91 -3.12
N LEU A 52 8.80 -7.02 -2.45
CA LEU A 52 8.61 -8.37 -2.98
C LEU A 52 7.15 -8.81 -3.03
N PHE A 53 6.26 -8.15 -2.27
CA PHE A 53 4.87 -8.56 -2.10
C PHE A 53 3.88 -7.52 -2.64
N VAL A 54 4.24 -6.24 -2.58
CA VAL A 54 3.39 -5.10 -2.98
C VAL A 54 2.77 -5.25 -4.38
N PRO A 55 3.50 -5.62 -5.45
CA PRO A 55 2.91 -5.71 -6.78
C PRO A 55 1.80 -6.77 -6.88
N THR A 56 1.96 -7.89 -6.19
CA THR A 56 0.95 -8.95 -6.15
C THR A 56 -0.26 -8.52 -5.35
N LEU A 57 -0.05 -7.88 -4.19
CA LEU A 57 -1.14 -7.40 -3.35
C LEU A 57 -1.98 -6.34 -4.08
N LEU A 58 -1.35 -5.37 -4.75
CA LEU A 58 -2.05 -4.36 -5.56
C LEU A 58 -2.91 -5.00 -6.66
N ARG A 59 -2.38 -6.04 -7.31
CA ARG A 59 -3.15 -6.79 -8.32
C ARG A 59 -4.34 -7.54 -7.73
N LEU A 60 -4.24 -8.03 -6.50
CA LEU A 60 -5.35 -8.69 -5.80
C LEU A 60 -6.43 -7.69 -5.38
N CYS A 61 -6.05 -6.45 -5.07
CA CYS A 61 -6.97 -5.37 -4.73
C CYS A 61 -7.93 -5.00 -5.89
N ILE A 62 -7.59 -5.34 -7.14
CA ILE A 62 -8.47 -5.11 -8.31
C ILE A 62 -9.22 -6.33 -8.80
N GLN A 63 -9.03 -7.49 -8.16
CA GLN A 63 -9.78 -8.67 -8.55
C GLN A 63 -11.28 -8.51 -8.22
N THR A 64 -12.10 -9.19 -9.03
CA THR A 64 -13.56 -9.19 -8.90
C THR A 64 -14.03 -9.94 -7.65
N GLU A 65 -13.21 -10.85 -7.11
CA GLU A 65 -13.51 -11.60 -5.89
C GLU A 65 -13.48 -10.69 -4.65
N LYS A 66 -14.66 -10.48 -4.06
CA LYS A 66 -14.84 -9.57 -2.93
C LYS A 66 -14.01 -9.93 -1.69
N VAL A 67 -13.77 -11.22 -1.43
CA VAL A 67 -13.06 -11.70 -0.24
C VAL A 67 -11.56 -11.43 -0.37
N SER A 68 -10.93 -11.94 -1.44
CA SER A 68 -9.52 -11.72 -1.72
C SER A 68 -9.17 -10.23 -1.80
N ARG A 69 -10.02 -9.43 -2.45
CA ARG A 69 -9.87 -7.96 -2.48
C ARG A 69 -9.86 -7.33 -1.09
N ARG A 70 -10.83 -7.67 -0.24
CA ARG A 70 -10.92 -7.10 1.13
C ARG A 70 -9.70 -7.44 1.97
N ILE A 71 -9.23 -8.69 1.89
CA ILE A 71 -8.08 -9.16 2.67
C ILE A 71 -6.78 -8.54 2.13
N ALA A 72 -6.63 -8.42 0.80
CA ALA A 72 -5.50 -7.73 0.18
C ALA A 72 -5.44 -6.24 0.56
N ASN A 73 -6.59 -5.54 0.55
CA ASN A 73 -6.67 -4.15 1.01
C ASN A 73 -6.19 -4.03 2.47
N ALA A 74 -6.73 -4.85 3.37
CA ALA A 74 -6.32 -4.86 4.78
C ALA A 74 -4.83 -5.15 4.96
N CYS A 75 -4.26 -6.05 4.14
CA CYS A 75 -2.83 -6.35 4.13
C CYS A 75 -2.00 -5.13 3.73
N ILE A 76 -2.37 -4.43 2.64
CA ILE A 76 -1.70 -3.21 2.20
C ILE A 76 -1.73 -2.12 3.27
N PHE A 77 -2.87 -1.89 3.92
CA PHE A 77 -2.96 -0.94 5.02
C PHE A 77 -2.04 -1.34 6.19
N THR A 78 -2.02 -2.62 6.55
CA THR A 78 -1.13 -3.12 7.61
C THR A 78 0.35 -2.98 7.24
N LEU A 79 0.71 -3.16 5.97
CA LEU A 79 2.07 -2.93 5.49
C LEU A 79 2.45 -1.47 5.69
N ILE A 80 1.62 -0.56 5.18
CA ILE A 80 1.78 0.89 5.33
C ILE A 80 1.98 1.30 6.79
N ASP A 81 1.11 0.83 7.69
CA ASP A 81 1.15 1.23 9.10
C ASP A 81 2.41 0.75 9.82
N ASN A 82 2.93 -0.43 9.45
CA ASN A 82 4.06 -1.07 10.12
C ASN A 82 5.41 -0.75 9.50
N THR A 83 5.41 -0.34 8.23
CA THR A 83 6.60 -0.02 7.46
C THR A 83 6.54 1.45 7.10
N LEU A 84 6.77 2.30 8.11
CA LEU A 84 6.76 3.78 8.04
C LEU A 84 7.77 4.38 7.05
N GLU A 85 8.49 3.52 6.34
CA GLU A 85 9.44 3.82 5.29
C GLU A 85 8.94 3.41 3.90
N LEU A 86 7.65 3.12 3.71
CA LEU A 86 7.07 2.89 2.38
C LEU A 86 7.19 4.17 1.54
N ARG A 87 8.38 4.29 0.95
CA ARG A 87 8.96 5.39 0.20
C ARG A 87 8.28 5.51 -1.17
N PRO A 88 8.74 6.39 -2.07
CA PRO A 88 8.32 6.41 -3.46
C PRO A 88 8.41 5.08 -4.21
N SER A 89 8.82 3.96 -3.60
CA SER A 89 8.80 2.63 -4.22
C SER A 89 7.39 2.13 -4.57
N LEU A 90 6.34 2.64 -3.93
CA LEU A 90 4.96 2.45 -4.39
C LEU A 90 4.68 3.30 -5.64
N LEU A 91 5.31 4.47 -5.78
CA LEU A 91 4.91 5.47 -6.77
C LEU A 91 5.17 5.12 -8.23
N PRO A 92 6.19 4.32 -8.61
CA PRO A 92 6.25 3.74 -9.94
C PRO A 92 5.06 2.83 -10.25
N TYR A 93 4.57 2.08 -9.25
CA TYR A 93 3.34 1.30 -9.39
C TYR A 93 2.09 2.19 -9.36
N LEU A 94 2.21 3.41 -8.80
CA LEU A 94 1.21 4.47 -8.91
C LEU A 94 1.32 5.24 -10.26
N GLY A 95 2.47 5.24 -10.92
CA GLY A 95 2.70 5.85 -12.24
C GLY A 95 2.23 4.95 -13.39
N GLU A 96 2.24 3.63 -13.18
CA GLU A 96 1.62 2.64 -14.07
C GLU A 96 0.07 2.55 -13.90
N LEU A 97 -0.56 3.47 -13.16
CA LEU A 97 -2.01 3.49 -12.85
C LEU A 97 -2.91 3.90 -14.04
N ASP A 98 -2.39 3.99 -15.25
CA ASP A 98 -3.16 4.61 -16.34
C ASP A 98 -4.36 3.77 -16.79
N GLU A 99 -4.32 2.44 -16.60
CA GLU A 99 -5.28 1.53 -17.23
C GLU A 99 -6.46 1.06 -16.35
N SER A 100 -6.43 1.21 -15.01
CA SER A 100 -7.51 0.66 -14.15
C SER A 100 -7.98 1.61 -13.04
N THR A 101 -9.23 2.07 -13.18
CA THR A 101 -9.98 2.83 -12.17
C THR A 101 -9.99 2.19 -10.78
N ALA A 102 -10.02 0.85 -10.70
CA ALA A 102 -10.04 0.13 -9.44
C ALA A 102 -8.68 0.20 -8.71
N LEU A 103 -7.56 0.17 -9.45
CA LEU A 103 -6.22 0.34 -8.87
C LEU A 103 -6.06 1.76 -8.31
N ARG A 104 -6.58 2.75 -9.03
CA ARG A 104 -6.55 4.16 -8.63
C ARG A 104 -7.30 4.39 -7.32
N LEU A 105 -8.48 3.78 -7.16
CA LEU A 105 -9.25 3.91 -5.92
C LEU A 105 -8.52 3.27 -4.73
N VAL A 106 -7.97 2.07 -4.89
CA VAL A 106 -7.24 1.38 -3.81
C VAL A 106 -5.98 2.16 -3.41
N ALA A 107 -5.23 2.66 -4.39
CA ALA A 107 -4.08 3.52 -4.17
C ALA A 107 -4.47 4.79 -3.39
N ALA A 108 -5.57 5.42 -3.78
CA ALA A 108 -6.05 6.62 -3.13
C ALA A 108 -6.47 6.35 -1.66
N GLU A 109 -7.20 5.27 -1.42
CA GLU A 109 -7.58 4.84 -0.08
C GLU A 109 -6.34 4.50 0.78
N ALA A 110 -5.35 3.82 0.21
CA ALA A 110 -4.07 3.51 0.86
C ALA A 110 -3.34 4.77 1.33
N ILE A 111 -3.23 5.79 0.47
CA ILE A 111 -2.58 7.06 0.80
C ILE A 111 -3.36 7.84 1.86
N LEU A 112 -4.70 7.84 1.77
CA LEU A 112 -5.55 8.45 2.80
C LEU A 112 -5.34 7.80 4.18
N ALA A 113 -5.20 6.47 4.22
CA ALA A 113 -4.87 5.76 5.45
C ALA A 113 -3.49 6.15 5.99
N CYS A 114 -2.47 6.29 5.12
CA CYS A 114 -1.15 6.80 5.51
C CYS A 114 -1.26 8.16 6.22
N LEU A 115 -1.98 9.10 5.61
CA LEU A 115 -2.12 10.48 6.10
C LEU A 115 -2.84 10.55 7.46
N ASN A 116 -3.83 9.68 7.67
CA ASN A 116 -4.57 9.60 8.91
C ASN A 116 -3.85 8.79 10.01
N SER A 117 -2.73 8.14 9.70
CA SER A 117 -1.97 7.36 10.67
C SER A 117 -1.20 8.28 11.64
N ALA A 118 -1.23 7.97 12.93
CA ALA A 118 -0.58 8.77 13.98
C ALA A 118 0.96 8.82 13.84
N SER A 119 1.53 7.92 13.04
CA SER A 119 2.97 7.77 12.82
C SER A 119 3.49 8.58 11.62
N PHE A 120 2.61 9.22 10.86
CA PHE A 120 2.98 10.03 9.69
C PHE A 120 3.78 11.29 10.07
N SER A 121 3.65 11.76 11.32
CA SER A 121 4.24 12.99 11.86
C SER A 121 5.67 12.85 12.41
N VAL A 122 6.35 11.70 12.24
CA VAL A 122 7.70 11.52 12.78
C VAL A 122 8.67 12.45 12.04
N PRO A 123 9.34 13.40 12.74
CA PRO A 123 10.11 14.44 12.10
C PRO A 123 11.41 13.87 11.55
N ASN A 124 11.48 13.71 10.22
CA ASN A 124 12.77 13.59 9.54
C ASN A 124 12.69 14.23 8.14
N ILE A 125 13.86 14.59 7.61
CA ILE A 125 14.17 15.38 6.40
C ILE A 125 13.45 14.92 5.10
N ALA A 126 12.72 13.80 5.13
CA ALA A 126 11.94 13.22 4.02
C ALA A 126 10.52 13.81 3.83
N MET A 127 10.07 14.75 4.67
CA MET A 127 8.69 15.27 4.61
C MET A 127 8.38 16.01 3.30
N ASP A 128 9.31 16.80 2.75
CA ASP A 128 9.09 17.57 1.53
C ASP A 128 8.98 16.68 0.27
N THR A 129 9.80 15.62 0.20
CA THR A 129 9.69 14.61 -0.85
C THR A 129 8.38 13.84 -0.73
N ARG A 130 7.97 13.44 0.47
CA ARG A 130 6.67 12.76 0.70
C ARG A 130 5.49 13.64 0.30
N ALA A 131 5.56 14.92 0.63
CA ALA A 131 4.50 15.86 0.37
C ALA A 131 4.30 16.08 -1.14
N ARG A 132 5.38 16.24 -1.93
CA ARG A 132 5.31 16.28 -3.40
C ARG A 132 4.71 15.02 -4.02
N LEU A 133 5.07 13.87 -3.49
CA LEU A 133 4.57 12.60 -3.98
C LEU A 133 3.06 12.40 -3.72
N ILE A 134 2.55 12.94 -2.62
CA ILE A 134 1.12 12.94 -2.31
C ILE A 134 0.40 13.95 -3.20
N GLU A 135 0.99 15.13 -3.44
CA GLU A 135 0.47 16.13 -4.38
C GLU A 135 0.32 15.57 -5.79
N ASP A 136 1.33 14.86 -6.31
CA ASP A 136 1.27 14.21 -7.63
C ASP A 136 0.09 13.22 -7.72
N VAL A 137 -0.14 12.43 -6.67
CA VAL A 137 -1.27 11.47 -6.65
C VAL A 137 -2.61 12.17 -6.53
N ILE A 138 -2.72 13.24 -5.74
CA ILE A 138 -3.93 14.06 -5.66
C ILE A 138 -4.25 14.63 -7.04
N GLU A 139 -3.25 15.20 -7.73
CA GLU A 139 -3.43 15.81 -9.05
C GLU A 139 -3.90 14.78 -10.10
N LEU A 140 -3.21 13.64 -10.19
CA LEU A 140 -3.56 12.56 -11.11
C LEU A 140 -4.94 11.94 -10.81
N SER A 141 -5.31 11.84 -9.53
CA SER A 141 -6.60 11.25 -9.12
C SER A 141 -7.77 12.23 -9.25
N ALA A 142 -7.52 13.53 -9.10
CA ALA A 142 -8.54 14.58 -9.25
C ALA A 142 -9.02 14.73 -10.69
N GLN A 143 -8.16 14.46 -11.67
CA GLN A 143 -8.48 14.51 -13.10
C GLN A 143 -9.10 13.20 -13.63
N ASN A 144 -9.34 12.21 -12.76
CA ASN A 144 -9.79 10.90 -13.19
C ASN A 144 -11.23 10.91 -13.73
N GLU A 145 -11.56 10.03 -14.69
CA GLU A 145 -12.91 9.89 -15.22
C GLU A 145 -13.93 9.35 -14.19
N SER A 146 -13.46 8.58 -13.20
CA SER A 146 -14.30 8.00 -12.15
C SER A 146 -14.64 8.97 -11.02
N VAL A 147 -15.93 9.07 -10.70
CA VAL A 147 -16.44 9.87 -9.57
C VAL A 147 -15.85 9.41 -8.24
N ASP A 148 -15.73 8.10 -8.04
CA ASP A 148 -15.23 7.53 -6.78
C ASP A 148 -13.75 7.84 -6.56
N VAL A 149 -12.95 7.79 -7.63
CA VAL A 149 -11.52 8.14 -7.58
C VAL A 149 -11.33 9.62 -7.30
N ARG A 150 -12.12 10.50 -7.93
CA ARG A 150 -12.09 11.94 -7.65
C ARG A 150 -12.53 12.26 -6.21
N LYS A 151 -13.50 11.51 -5.67
CA LYS A 151 -13.91 11.65 -4.27
C LYS A 151 -12.78 11.26 -3.33
N ALA A 152 -12.13 10.11 -3.55
CA ALA A 152 -10.98 9.69 -2.76
C ALA A 152 -9.83 10.71 -2.85
N ALA A 153 -9.58 11.30 -4.02
CA ALA A 153 -8.60 12.38 -4.19
C ALA A 153 -8.90 13.60 -3.30
N LYS A 154 -10.18 13.98 -3.19
CA LYS A 154 -10.62 15.05 -2.29
C LYS A 154 -10.39 14.69 -0.82
N ASP A 155 -10.77 13.47 -0.43
CA ASP A 155 -10.57 13.01 0.95
C ASP A 155 -9.07 12.98 1.32
N ILE A 156 -8.19 12.59 0.38
CA ILE A 156 -6.73 12.67 0.54
C ILE A 156 -6.28 14.13 0.70
N PHE A 157 -6.77 15.04 -0.14
CA PHE A 157 -6.41 16.46 -0.08
C PHE A 157 -6.79 17.09 1.27
N ASP A 158 -8.00 16.79 1.75
CA ASP A 158 -8.47 17.31 3.04
C ASP A 158 -7.60 16.81 4.20
N ALA A 159 -7.22 15.52 4.19
CA ALA A 159 -6.28 14.96 5.18
C ALA A 159 -4.85 15.52 5.02
N TYR A 160 -4.41 15.74 3.78
CA TYR A 160 -3.09 16.30 3.47
C TYR A 160 -2.95 17.71 4.03
N LYS A 161 -3.97 18.57 3.89
CA LYS A 161 -3.98 19.94 4.44
C LYS A 161 -3.92 19.99 5.96
N VAL A 162 -4.38 18.94 6.65
CA VAL A 162 -4.21 18.85 8.12
C VAL A 162 -2.75 18.61 8.49
N VAL A 163 -2.02 17.81 7.70
CA VAL A 163 -0.61 17.51 7.96
C VAL A 163 0.34 18.59 7.42
N PHE A 164 0.03 19.16 6.27
CA PHE A 164 0.81 20.19 5.58
C PHE A 164 -0.02 21.46 5.37
N PRO A 165 -0.36 22.20 6.44
CA PRO A 165 -1.27 23.36 6.34
C PRO A 165 -0.74 24.48 5.43
N ASP A 166 0.59 24.61 5.33
CA ASP A 166 1.27 25.65 4.55
C ASP A 166 1.47 25.29 3.06
N ARG A 167 1.09 24.08 2.63
CA ARG A 167 1.20 23.59 1.24
C ARG A 167 -0.18 23.32 0.67
#